data_AF-A0A1V8U9A4-F1
#
_entry.id   AF-A0A1V8U9A4-F1
#
_cell.length_a   1.000
_cell.length_b   1.000
_cell.length_c   1.000
_cell.angle_alpha   90.00
_cell.angle_beta   90.00
_cell.angle_gamma   90.00
#
_symmetry.space_group_name_H-M   'P 1'
#
loop_
_entity.id
_entity.type
_entity.pdbx_description
1 polymer ?
#
loop_
_entity_poly.entity_id
_entity_poly.type
_entity_poly.pdbx_seq_one_letter_code
_entity_poly.pdbx_strand_id
1 'polypeptide(L)'
;MPGLIEPYDDLTGAVQQIILSSSDTDYLDQLIPLLKNAKTQSHVQPLVQALSQISTEREAEIERICNNNHQEFISSVSQLQSAREGTVTLTSEILELSRSIEATTEKLAEQKKALVDSRSVRQNIDDTTQALKDCLEVLRLANQVHDLLGKKSHYAALRALDELQNVHLREVTRYRIADMIERSLPATQHLIAEAVKTDLNTWLYRIRETSQFLGEVAFYHTEMRRTRQKERWAAEQDSFLAASKLNSAIELVADEQEEFDVLNNEEVQVDFSPLFECLHIHEALGQMDAFRAEYATTRRRQKELLVPSSLTLDDDDLAGLSSLLEGIAGFAIVEQATMHKTPENFRTRADVDELWDSMVQSAITLISAALPSVTNDEKLLKVKGVIALFIQTMDSWSYSVSALDSLLLTIFS
;
A
#
# COMPACT_ATOMS: atom_id res chain seq x y z
N MET A 1 85.10 52.26 101.41
CA MET A 1 85.57 52.46 100.01
C MET A 1 86.79 51.57 99.82
N PRO A 2 86.88 50.62 98.88
CA PRO A 2 85.91 50.03 97.95
C PRO A 2 85.30 48.71 98.49
N GLY A 3 84.24 48.21 97.84
CA GLY A 3 83.45 47.05 98.27
C GLY A 3 84.01 45.70 97.79
N LEU A 4 83.91 44.70 98.66
CA LEU A 4 84.15 43.29 98.34
C LEU A 4 82.91 42.51 98.80
N ILE A 5 82.20 42.03 97.79
CA ILE A 5 80.92 41.35 97.78
C ILE A 5 80.97 40.11 98.69
N GLU A 6 79.94 39.93 99.50
CA GLU A 6 79.78 38.79 100.39
C GLU A 6 79.67 37.48 99.58
N PRO A 7 80.33 36.39 100.01
CA PRO A 7 80.38 35.11 99.26
C PRO A 7 79.05 34.33 99.24
N TYR A 8 77.95 34.92 99.73
CA TYR A 8 76.62 34.30 99.76
C TYR A 8 75.88 34.46 98.43
N ASP A 9 76.11 35.57 97.72
CA ASP A 9 75.40 35.93 96.48
C ASP A 9 75.83 35.05 95.28
N ASP A 10 77.10 34.63 95.29
CA ASP A 10 77.70 33.79 94.24
C ASP A 10 77.12 32.37 94.20
N LEU A 11 76.68 31.84 95.35
CA LEU A 11 76.11 30.49 95.46
C LEU A 11 74.64 30.45 95.00
N THR A 12 73.84 31.45 95.33
CA THR A 12 72.46 31.57 94.83
C THR A 12 72.40 31.86 93.34
N GLY A 13 73.31 32.70 92.81
CA GLY A 13 73.45 32.95 91.38
C GLY A 13 73.89 31.72 90.58
N ALA A 14 74.85 30.94 91.11
CA ALA A 14 75.29 29.69 90.48
C ALA A 14 74.18 28.63 90.45
N VAL A 15 73.37 28.50 91.51
CA VAL A 15 72.26 27.52 91.54
C VAL A 15 71.10 27.94 90.63
N GLN A 16 70.81 29.24 90.47
CA GLN A 16 69.83 29.70 89.48
C GLN A 16 70.30 29.47 88.02
N GLN A 17 71.60 29.62 87.72
CA GLN A 17 72.15 29.29 86.40
C GLN A 17 72.07 27.79 86.07
N ILE A 18 72.27 26.92 87.08
CA ILE A 18 72.13 25.46 86.94
C ILE A 18 70.68 25.07 86.56
N ILE A 19 69.68 25.82 87.03
CA ILE A 19 68.25 25.52 86.81
C ILE A 19 67.72 26.13 85.50
N LEU A 20 68.36 27.19 84.99
CA LEU A 20 68.09 27.75 83.65
C LEU A 20 68.78 26.99 82.51
N SER A 21 69.61 26.00 82.84
CA SER A 21 70.32 25.16 81.88
C SER A 21 69.35 24.13 81.28
N SER A 22 69.07 24.24 79.99
CA SER A 22 68.06 23.44 79.27
C SER A 22 68.55 22.05 78.82
N SER A 23 69.76 21.62 79.22
CA SER A 23 70.37 20.34 78.84
C SER A 23 70.90 19.57 80.06
N ASP A 24 70.60 18.27 80.15
CA ASP A 24 70.98 17.38 81.27
C ASP A 24 72.51 17.26 81.46
N THR A 25 73.28 17.53 80.41
CA THR A 25 74.76 17.47 80.42
C THR A 25 75.40 18.69 81.07
N ASP A 26 74.89 19.89 80.81
CA ASP A 26 75.41 21.13 81.41
C ASP A 26 75.07 21.22 82.91
N TYR A 27 73.94 20.62 83.31
CA TYR A 27 73.54 20.47 84.70
C TYR A 27 74.57 19.67 85.52
N LEU A 28 75.02 18.52 85.00
CA LEU A 28 75.99 17.66 85.69
C LEU A 28 77.37 18.31 85.77
N ASP A 29 77.82 18.97 84.70
CA ASP A 29 79.15 19.60 84.65
C ASP A 29 79.29 20.80 85.62
N GLN A 30 78.19 21.50 85.93
CA GLN A 30 78.17 22.60 86.91
C GLN A 30 77.97 22.13 88.35
N LEU A 31 77.42 20.93 88.56
CA LEU A 31 77.15 20.35 89.88
C LEU A 31 78.38 19.66 90.48
N ILE A 32 79.26 19.10 89.63
CA ILE A 32 80.50 18.42 90.04
C ILE A 32 81.50 19.34 90.78
N PRO A 33 81.75 20.60 90.36
CA PRO A 33 82.63 21.54 91.09
C PRO A 33 82.06 21.97 92.44
N LEU A 34 80.73 22.15 92.54
CA LEU A 34 80.05 22.52 93.79
C LEU A 34 80.10 21.39 94.82
N LEU A 35 79.93 20.13 94.39
CA LEU A 35 80.15 18.96 95.25
C LEU A 35 81.61 18.80 95.68
N LYS A 36 82.57 19.19 94.82
CA LYS A 36 83.99 19.15 95.14
C LYS A 36 84.38 20.23 96.17
N ASN A 37 83.77 21.41 96.10
CA ASN A 37 83.92 22.49 97.08
C ASN A 37 83.14 22.22 98.40
N ALA A 38 82.14 21.33 98.37
CA ALA A 38 81.35 20.92 99.54
C ALA A 38 82.06 19.97 100.52
N LYS A 39 83.29 19.49 100.22
CA LYS A 39 84.09 18.69 101.17
C LYS A 39 84.55 19.48 102.40
N THR A 40 84.52 20.80 102.34
CA THR A 40 84.71 21.68 103.50
C THR A 40 83.35 21.87 104.20
N GLN A 41 83.19 21.31 105.41
CA GLN A 41 81.95 21.19 106.21
C GLN A 41 81.16 22.50 106.47
N SER A 42 81.59 23.66 105.97
CA SER A 42 80.97 24.98 106.20
C SER A 42 79.95 25.41 105.13
N HIS A 43 79.84 24.72 103.98
CA HIS A 43 79.02 25.18 102.85
C HIS A 43 77.86 24.24 102.44
N VAL A 44 77.66 23.12 103.13
CA VAL A 44 76.60 22.15 102.79
C VAL A 44 75.20 22.61 103.23
N GLN A 45 75.08 23.20 104.42
CA GLN A 45 73.81 23.73 104.94
C GLN A 45 73.22 24.87 104.07
N PRO A 46 73.98 25.91 103.67
CA PRO A 46 73.42 26.98 102.84
C PRO A 46 73.05 26.53 101.42
N LEU A 47 73.72 25.53 100.85
CA LEU A 47 73.36 24.98 99.53
C LEU A 47 72.02 24.23 99.55
N VAL A 48 71.80 23.39 100.58
CA VAL A 48 70.52 22.68 100.75
C VAL A 48 69.39 23.67 101.01
N GLN A 49 69.67 24.73 101.78
CA GLN A 49 68.69 25.76 102.07
C GLN A 49 68.33 26.57 100.81
N ALA A 50 69.32 26.93 99.98
CA ALA A 50 69.09 27.61 98.70
C ALA A 50 68.32 26.73 97.69
N LEU A 51 68.64 25.44 97.57
CA LEU A 51 67.89 24.49 96.74
C LEU A 51 66.46 24.29 97.24
N SER A 52 66.26 24.19 98.56
CA SER A 52 64.92 24.06 99.14
C SER A 52 64.07 25.30 98.90
N GLN A 53 64.67 26.49 99.00
CA GLN A 53 63.98 27.76 98.77
C GLN A 53 63.59 27.92 97.29
N ILE A 54 64.47 27.54 96.37
CA ILE A 54 64.16 27.55 94.94
C ILE A 54 63.09 26.50 94.58
N SER A 55 63.12 25.31 95.19
CA SER A 55 62.05 24.32 95.02
C SER A 55 60.72 24.91 95.46
N THR A 56 60.65 25.54 96.63
CA THR A 56 59.41 26.16 97.13
C THR A 56 58.94 27.34 96.29
N GLU A 57 59.85 28.16 95.76
CA GLU A 57 59.50 29.25 94.84
C GLU A 57 58.97 28.72 93.50
N ARG A 58 59.56 27.64 92.98
CA ARG A 58 59.10 26.99 91.74
C ARG A 58 57.78 26.26 91.94
N GLU A 59 57.59 25.58 93.07
CA GLU A 59 56.29 25.00 93.44
C GLU A 59 55.22 26.10 93.48
N ALA A 60 55.51 27.23 94.13
CA ALA A 60 54.58 28.36 94.22
C ALA A 60 54.33 29.04 92.86
N GLU A 61 55.34 29.12 92.00
CA GLU A 61 55.20 29.64 90.63
C GLU A 61 54.36 28.71 89.76
N ILE A 62 54.59 27.39 89.84
CA ILE A 62 53.79 26.36 89.17
C ILE A 62 52.35 26.38 89.68
N GLU A 63 52.14 26.46 91.00
CA GLU A 63 50.79 26.58 91.58
C GLU A 63 50.08 27.85 91.10
N ARG A 64 50.80 28.96 90.95
CA ARG A 64 50.23 30.22 90.46
C ARG A 64 49.86 30.14 88.98
N ILE A 65 50.71 29.53 88.14
CA ILE A 65 50.44 29.33 86.71
C ILE A 65 49.30 28.33 86.52
N CYS A 66 49.31 27.22 87.27
CA CYS A 66 48.23 26.24 87.28
C CYS A 66 46.92 26.90 87.73
N ASN A 67 46.89 27.62 88.85
CA ASN A 67 45.67 28.28 89.30
C ASN A 67 45.15 29.34 88.33
N ASN A 68 46.04 30.09 87.66
CA ASN A 68 45.63 31.09 86.68
C ASN A 68 45.06 30.45 85.39
N ASN A 69 45.65 29.34 84.91
CA ASN A 69 45.30 28.75 83.61
C ASN A 69 44.42 27.49 83.70
N HIS A 70 44.17 26.94 84.90
CA HIS A 70 43.37 25.72 85.07
C HIS A 70 41.95 25.89 84.56
N GLN A 71 41.36 27.07 84.77
CA GLN A 71 40.01 27.36 84.29
C GLN A 71 39.94 27.41 82.75
N GLU A 72 40.95 27.99 82.09
CA GLU A 72 41.04 28.04 80.62
C GLU A 72 41.39 26.67 80.02
N PHE A 73 42.20 25.88 80.72
CA PHE A 73 42.50 24.51 80.31
C PHE A 73 41.25 23.62 80.40
N ILE A 74 40.50 23.68 81.51
CA ILE A 74 39.24 22.95 81.65
C ILE A 74 38.23 23.40 80.61
N SER A 75 38.12 24.70 80.33
CA SER A 75 37.20 25.19 79.30
C SER A 75 37.59 24.70 77.91
N SER A 76 38.89 24.70 77.57
CA SER A 76 39.40 24.19 76.29
C SER A 76 39.20 22.69 76.15
N VAL A 77 39.44 21.90 77.21
CA VAL A 77 39.19 20.45 77.24
C VAL A 77 37.70 20.15 77.11
N SER A 78 36.84 20.90 77.79
CA SER A 78 35.38 20.79 77.68
C SER A 78 34.90 21.12 76.26
N GLN A 79 35.45 22.16 75.63
CA GLN A 79 35.16 22.50 74.23
C GLN A 79 35.63 21.40 73.27
N LEU A 80 36.81 20.81 73.50
CA LEU A 80 37.33 19.69 72.70
C LEU A 80 36.46 18.44 72.86
N GLN A 81 35.98 18.17 74.08
CA GLN A 81 35.06 17.08 74.35
C GLN A 81 33.70 17.30 73.68
N SER A 82 33.15 18.52 73.76
CA SER A 82 31.91 18.89 73.09
C SER A 82 32.03 18.82 71.56
N ALA A 83 33.16 19.28 71.00
CA ALA A 83 33.44 19.14 69.57
C ALA A 83 33.59 17.67 69.16
N ARG A 84 34.21 16.83 70.00
CA ARG A 84 34.30 15.38 69.75
C ARG A 84 32.93 14.72 69.78
N GLU A 85 32.10 15.04 70.77
CA GLU A 85 30.71 14.57 70.85
C GLU A 85 29.91 15.01 69.62
N GLY A 86 30.00 16.29 69.22
CA GLY A 86 29.39 16.80 68.00
C GLY A 86 29.89 16.13 66.72
N THR A 87 31.18 15.76 66.65
CA THR A 87 31.74 15.02 65.50
C THR A 87 31.21 13.59 65.46
N VAL A 88 31.04 12.95 66.62
CA VAL A 88 30.47 11.60 66.73
C VAL A 88 28.98 11.61 66.36
N THR A 89 28.21 12.60 66.81
CA THR A 89 26.80 12.72 66.41
C THR A 89 26.68 12.99 64.91
N LEU A 90 27.47 13.92 64.37
CA LEU A 90 27.45 14.22 62.94
C LEU A 90 27.85 13.01 62.07
N THR A 91 28.87 12.25 62.47
CA THR A 91 29.24 11.01 61.77
C THR A 91 28.15 9.95 61.85
N SER A 92 27.43 9.87 62.98
CA SER A 92 26.27 8.98 63.09
C SER A 92 25.13 9.40 62.16
N GLU A 93 24.80 10.69 62.08
CA GLU A 93 23.78 11.23 61.19
C GLU A 93 24.15 11.06 59.71
N ILE A 94 25.43 11.25 59.36
CA ILE A 94 25.94 11.00 57.99
C ILE A 94 25.80 9.51 57.63
N LEU A 95 26.11 8.59 58.56
CA LEU A 95 25.96 7.16 58.31
C LEU A 95 24.48 6.74 58.20
N GLU A 96 23.60 7.36 58.98
CA GLU A 96 22.16 7.12 58.89
C GLU A 96 21.59 7.68 57.57
N LEU A 97 22.00 8.88 57.18
CA LEU A 97 21.64 9.48 55.90
C LEU A 97 22.18 8.64 54.73
N SER A 98 23.43 8.17 54.79
CA SER A 98 24.01 7.32 53.75
C SER A 98 23.22 6.02 53.60
N ARG A 99 22.85 5.37 54.71
CA ARG A 99 22.00 4.16 54.67
C ARG A 99 20.60 4.46 54.13
N SER A 100 20.02 5.60 54.48
CA SER A 100 18.73 6.04 53.94
C SER A 100 18.81 6.32 52.44
N ILE A 101 19.89 6.95 51.97
CA ILE A 101 20.16 7.20 50.55
C ILE A 101 20.34 5.89 49.80
N GLU A 102 21.10 4.93 50.33
CA GLU A 102 21.24 3.61 49.71
C GLU A 102 19.89 2.89 49.58
N ALA A 103 19.11 2.83 50.67
CA ALA A 103 17.80 2.17 50.66
C ALA A 103 16.80 2.85 49.71
N THR A 104 16.81 4.19 49.63
CA THR A 104 15.95 4.92 48.69
C THR A 104 16.43 4.78 47.24
N THR A 105 17.74 4.71 47.01
CA THR A 105 18.32 4.47 45.69
C THR A 105 18.00 3.06 45.19
N GLU A 106 18.05 2.06 46.06
CA GLU A 106 17.69 0.67 45.71
C GLU A 106 16.21 0.55 45.34
N LYS A 107 15.30 1.14 46.14
CA LYS A 107 13.87 1.23 45.81
C LYS A 107 13.64 1.99 44.50
N LEU A 108 14.36 3.07 44.26
CA LEU A 108 14.25 3.84 43.02
C LEU A 108 14.75 3.05 41.81
N ALA A 109 15.82 2.27 41.97
CA ALA A 109 16.34 1.40 40.91
C ALA A 109 15.33 0.31 40.54
N GLU A 110 14.67 -0.30 41.54
CA GLU A 110 13.61 -1.28 41.32
C GLU A 110 12.40 -0.66 40.60
N GLN A 111 11.93 0.51 41.04
CA GLN A 111 10.84 1.22 40.37
C GLN A 111 11.21 1.63 38.94
N LYS A 112 12.45 2.07 38.71
CA LYS A 112 12.94 2.39 37.36
C LYS A 112 12.97 1.16 36.47
N LYS A 113 13.38 0.00 36.99
CA LYS A 113 13.36 -1.27 36.24
C LYS A 113 11.93 -1.65 35.86
N ALA A 114 11.00 -1.62 36.81
CA ALA A 114 9.57 -1.85 36.55
C ALA A 114 8.99 -0.87 35.50
N LEU A 115 9.42 0.40 35.53
CA LEU A 115 9.00 1.40 34.54
C LEU A 115 9.55 1.10 33.13
N VAL A 116 10.79 0.62 33.02
CA VAL A 116 11.38 0.22 31.74
C VAL A 116 10.66 -1.00 31.18
N ASP A 117 10.37 -1.99 32.02
CA ASP A 117 9.63 -3.18 31.62
C ASP A 117 8.21 -2.81 31.16
N SER A 118 7.52 -1.93 31.90
CA SER A 118 6.21 -1.40 31.50
C SER A 118 6.25 -0.61 30.18
N ARG A 119 7.32 0.16 29.93
CA ARG A 119 7.52 0.85 28.65
C ARG A 119 7.73 -0.14 27.50
N SER A 120 8.50 -1.21 27.71
CA SER A 120 8.68 -2.25 26.70
C SER A 120 7.37 -2.96 26.38
N VAL A 121 6.58 -3.31 27.39
CA VAL A 121 5.25 -3.92 27.18
C VAL A 121 4.34 -2.98 26.40
N ARG A 122 4.33 -1.69 26.73
CA ARG A 122 3.54 -0.69 25.99
C ARG A 122 3.99 -0.54 24.54
N GLN A 123 5.30 -0.49 24.28
CA GLN A 123 5.81 -0.47 22.91
C GLN A 123 5.35 -1.70 22.13
N ASN A 124 5.42 -2.89 22.72
CA ASN A 124 4.94 -4.11 22.07
C ASN A 124 3.42 -4.06 21.81
N ILE A 125 2.64 -3.47 22.71
CA ILE A 125 1.19 -3.25 22.53
C ILE A 125 0.94 -2.28 21.38
N ASP A 126 1.68 -1.17 21.31
CA ASP A 126 1.54 -0.17 20.26
C ASP A 126 1.92 -0.75 18.89
N ASP A 127 3.03 -1.48 18.81
CA ASP A 127 3.48 -2.18 17.59
C ASP A 127 2.44 -3.24 17.14
N THR A 128 1.88 -4.01 18.08
CA THR A 128 0.83 -4.99 17.79
C THR A 128 -0.46 -4.31 17.33
N THR A 129 -0.81 -3.18 17.95
CA THR A 129 -1.99 -2.40 17.58
C THR A 129 -1.86 -1.83 16.17
N GLN A 130 -0.68 -1.36 15.79
CA GLN A 130 -0.42 -0.90 14.43
C GLN A 130 -0.53 -2.05 13.43
N ALA A 131 0.12 -3.17 13.70
CA ALA A 131 0.03 -4.36 12.85
C ALA A 131 -1.42 -4.86 12.65
N LEU A 132 -2.25 -4.81 13.70
CA LEU A 132 -3.66 -5.16 13.61
C LEU A 132 -4.46 -4.18 12.76
N LYS A 133 -4.16 -2.88 12.83
CA LYS A 133 -4.80 -1.87 11.96
C LYS A 133 -4.46 -2.10 10.50
N ASP A 134 -3.19 -2.33 10.19
CA ASP A 134 -2.73 -2.59 8.82
C ASP A 134 -3.41 -3.86 8.25
N CYS A 135 -3.51 -4.92 9.06
CA CYS A 135 -4.23 -6.15 8.68
C CYS A 135 -5.74 -5.90 8.45
N LEU A 136 -6.35 -5.00 9.24
CA LEU A 136 -7.77 -4.67 9.10
C LEU A 136 -8.03 -3.85 7.83
N GLU A 137 -7.11 -2.95 7.45
CA GLU A 137 -7.20 -2.22 6.19
C GLU A 137 -7.13 -3.16 4.98
N VAL A 138 -6.19 -4.10 4.98
CA VAL A 138 -6.10 -5.15 3.96
C VAL A 138 -7.41 -5.95 3.85
N LEU A 139 -7.99 -6.36 4.97
CA LEU A 139 -9.27 -7.08 4.98
C LEU A 139 -10.44 -6.20 4.50
N ARG A 140 -10.43 -4.91 4.82
CA ARG A 140 -11.45 -3.97 4.35
C ARG A 140 -11.39 -3.80 2.83
N LEU A 141 -10.20 -3.70 2.26
CA LEU A 141 -9.99 -3.65 0.82
C LEU A 141 -10.41 -4.95 0.13
N ALA A 142 -10.09 -6.10 0.72
CA ALA A 142 -10.57 -7.40 0.21
C ALA A 142 -12.12 -7.48 0.20
N ASN A 143 -12.77 -7.03 1.28
CA ASN A 143 -14.23 -6.93 1.31
C ASN A 143 -14.76 -5.93 0.27
N GLN A 144 -14.08 -4.80 0.07
CA GLN A 144 -14.44 -3.83 -0.96
C GLN A 144 -14.37 -4.42 -2.38
N VAL A 145 -13.38 -5.28 -2.67
CA VAL A 145 -13.32 -6.00 -3.96
C VAL A 145 -14.56 -6.87 -4.15
N HIS A 146 -15.00 -7.60 -3.11
CA HIS A 146 -16.23 -8.38 -3.16
C HIS A 146 -17.49 -7.51 -3.32
N ASP A 147 -17.57 -6.35 -2.66
CA ASP A 147 -18.67 -5.41 -2.83
C ASP A 147 -18.71 -4.81 -4.24
N LEU A 148 -17.55 -4.51 -4.83
CA LEU A 148 -17.43 -4.00 -6.20
C LEU A 148 -17.84 -5.06 -7.24
N LEU A 149 -17.52 -6.32 -6.98
CA LEU A 149 -18.01 -7.45 -7.78
C LEU A 149 -19.54 -7.55 -7.72
N GLY A 150 -20.13 -7.35 -6.54
CA GLY A 150 -21.59 -7.28 -6.38
C GLY A 150 -22.25 -6.10 -7.11
N LYS A 151 -21.54 -4.99 -7.26
CA LYS A 151 -21.98 -3.80 -8.03
C LYS A 151 -21.74 -3.90 -9.54
N LYS A 152 -21.22 -5.03 -10.04
CA LYS A 152 -20.85 -5.25 -11.45
C LYS A 152 -19.81 -4.25 -11.99
N SER A 153 -18.98 -3.67 -11.13
CA SER A 153 -17.87 -2.81 -11.56
C SER A 153 -16.59 -3.63 -11.64
N HIS A 154 -16.49 -4.48 -12.66
CA HIS A 154 -15.46 -5.52 -12.73
C HIS A 154 -14.05 -4.96 -12.89
N TYR A 155 -13.90 -3.91 -13.70
CA TYR A 155 -12.62 -3.22 -13.84
C TYR A 155 -12.15 -2.57 -12.53
N ALA A 156 -13.07 -1.92 -11.80
CA ALA A 156 -12.75 -1.32 -10.50
C ALA A 156 -12.38 -2.39 -9.46
N ALA A 157 -13.04 -3.55 -9.49
CA ALA A 157 -12.71 -4.69 -8.65
C ALA A 157 -11.32 -5.25 -8.96
N LEU A 158 -10.96 -5.41 -10.25
CA LEU A 158 -9.64 -5.86 -10.66
C LEU A 158 -8.55 -4.87 -10.26
N ARG A 159 -8.79 -3.57 -10.41
CA ARG A 159 -7.85 -2.52 -10.01
C ARG A 159 -7.65 -2.48 -8.50
N ALA A 160 -8.72 -2.59 -7.72
CA ALA A 160 -8.64 -2.67 -6.26
C ALA A 160 -7.90 -3.94 -5.80
N LEU A 161 -8.04 -5.04 -6.55
CA LEU A 161 -7.31 -6.28 -6.32
C LEU A 161 -5.82 -6.13 -6.63
N ASP A 162 -5.46 -5.44 -7.71
CA ASP A 162 -4.07 -5.14 -8.06
C ASP A 162 -3.42 -4.17 -7.05
N GLU A 163 -4.17 -3.16 -6.59
CA GLU A 163 -3.75 -2.25 -5.51
C GLU A 163 -3.50 -3.02 -4.20
N LEU A 164 -4.40 -3.95 -3.85
CA LEU A 164 -4.23 -4.84 -2.70
C LEU A 164 -2.94 -5.66 -2.82
N GLN A 165 -2.64 -6.21 -4.00
CA GLN A 165 -1.45 -7.02 -4.26
C GLN A 165 -0.16 -6.20 -4.21
N ASN A 166 -0.13 -5.04 -4.85
CA ASN A 166 1.11 -4.28 -5.06
C ASN A 166 1.46 -3.34 -3.92
N VAL A 167 0.46 -2.78 -3.22
CA VAL A 167 0.67 -1.80 -2.15
C VAL A 167 0.60 -2.47 -0.78
N HIS A 168 -0.55 -3.04 -0.43
CA HIS A 168 -0.83 -3.43 0.95
C HIS A 168 -0.31 -4.83 1.30
N LEU A 169 -0.24 -5.76 0.35
CA LEU A 169 0.33 -7.09 0.59
C LEU A 169 1.85 -7.05 0.81
N ARG A 170 2.58 -6.12 0.17
CA ARG A 170 4.03 -5.94 0.38
C ARG A 170 4.37 -5.52 1.81
N GLU A 171 3.55 -4.66 2.40
CA GLU A 171 3.73 -4.15 3.76
C GLU A 171 3.45 -5.23 4.83
N VAL A 172 2.52 -6.15 4.54
CA VAL A 172 1.97 -7.13 5.52
C VAL A 172 2.52 -8.56 5.33
N THR A 173 3.50 -8.77 4.44
CA THR A 173 4.12 -10.09 4.13
C THR A 173 4.57 -10.92 5.35
N ARG A 174 4.81 -10.28 6.51
CA ARG A 174 5.21 -10.95 7.75
C ARG A 174 4.08 -11.74 8.42
N TYR A 175 2.82 -11.48 8.07
CA TYR A 175 1.66 -12.01 8.75
C TYR A 175 0.96 -13.11 7.94
N ARG A 176 0.43 -14.11 8.64
CA ARG A 176 -0.26 -15.27 8.03
C ARG A 176 -1.50 -14.89 7.21
N ILE A 177 -2.09 -13.73 7.49
CA ILE A 177 -3.21 -13.17 6.73
C ILE A 177 -2.78 -12.86 5.29
N ALA A 178 -1.55 -12.36 5.08
CA ALA A 178 -1.02 -12.10 3.75
C ALA A 178 -0.94 -13.38 2.91
N ASP A 179 -0.43 -14.49 3.47
CA ASP A 179 -0.38 -15.80 2.79
C ASP A 179 -1.79 -16.33 2.46
N MET A 180 -2.77 -16.14 3.36
CA MET A 180 -4.16 -16.51 3.07
C MET A 180 -4.76 -15.71 1.92
N ILE A 181 -4.49 -14.40 1.87
CA ILE A 181 -5.01 -13.52 0.81
C ILE A 181 -4.31 -13.79 -0.51
N GLU A 182 -2.99 -14.00 -0.50
CA GLU A 182 -2.21 -14.35 -1.69
C GLU A 182 -2.71 -15.66 -2.32
N ARG A 183 -3.05 -16.66 -1.51
CA ARG A 183 -3.69 -17.90 -2.01
C ARG A 183 -5.10 -17.67 -2.54
N SER A 184 -5.84 -16.70 -2.00
CA SER A 184 -7.20 -16.38 -2.46
C SER A 184 -7.23 -15.50 -3.71
N LEU A 185 -6.11 -14.84 -4.05
CA LEU A 185 -6.02 -13.88 -5.14
C LEU A 185 -6.30 -14.49 -6.53
N PRO A 186 -5.74 -15.65 -6.90
CA PRO A 186 -6.06 -16.26 -8.19
C PRO A 186 -7.53 -16.71 -8.25
N ALA A 187 -8.11 -17.11 -7.12
CA ALA A 187 -9.51 -17.49 -7.05
C ALA A 187 -10.44 -16.28 -7.27
N THR A 188 -10.13 -15.13 -6.67
CA THR A 188 -10.91 -13.90 -6.90
C THR A 188 -10.73 -13.34 -8.31
N GLN A 189 -9.54 -13.43 -8.90
CA GLN A 189 -9.31 -13.11 -10.32
C GLN A 189 -10.15 -14.00 -11.25
N HIS A 190 -10.20 -15.32 -11.00
CA HIS A 190 -11.04 -16.24 -11.76
C HIS A 190 -12.54 -15.93 -11.59
N LEU A 191 -12.97 -15.53 -10.39
CA LEU A 191 -14.36 -15.12 -10.16
C LEU A 191 -14.73 -13.86 -10.95
N ILE A 192 -13.82 -12.88 -11.05
CA ILE A 192 -14.01 -11.69 -11.89
C ILE A 192 -14.11 -12.10 -13.37
N ALA A 193 -13.19 -12.95 -13.85
CA ALA A 193 -13.21 -13.42 -15.24
C ALA A 193 -14.52 -14.12 -15.61
N GLU A 194 -15.02 -15.01 -14.74
CA GLU A 194 -16.31 -15.70 -14.94
C GLU A 194 -17.51 -14.74 -14.90
N ALA A 195 -17.50 -13.75 -14.00
CA ALA A 195 -18.57 -12.75 -13.93
C ALA A 195 -18.65 -11.92 -15.21
N VAL A 196 -17.51 -11.46 -15.71
CA VAL A 196 -17.40 -10.67 -16.95
C VAL A 196 -17.80 -11.50 -18.16
N LYS A 197 -17.40 -12.78 -18.21
CA LYS A 197 -17.83 -13.73 -19.24
C LYS A 197 -19.34 -13.96 -19.23
N THR A 198 -19.96 -13.99 -18.06
CA THR A 198 -21.42 -14.11 -17.93
C THR A 198 -22.14 -12.87 -18.46
N ASP A 199 -21.62 -11.67 -18.17
CA ASP A 199 -22.16 -10.42 -18.70
C ASP A 199 -21.98 -10.37 -20.24
N LEU A 200 -20.82 -10.80 -20.77
CA LEU A 200 -20.60 -10.95 -22.21
C LEU A 200 -21.58 -11.93 -22.87
N ASN A 201 -21.82 -13.10 -22.26
CA ASN A 201 -22.77 -14.07 -22.80
C ASN A 201 -24.20 -13.52 -22.83
N THR A 202 -24.58 -12.75 -21.80
CA THR A 202 -25.86 -12.03 -21.75
C THR A 202 -25.94 -11.00 -22.88
N TRP A 203 -24.86 -10.27 -23.13
CA TRP A 203 -24.77 -9.34 -24.25
C TRP A 203 -24.84 -10.05 -25.61
N LEU A 204 -24.12 -11.16 -25.80
CA LEU A 204 -24.17 -11.98 -27.02
C LEU A 204 -25.57 -12.54 -27.30
N TYR A 205 -26.34 -12.85 -26.25
CA TYR A 205 -27.73 -13.25 -26.36
C TYR A 205 -28.60 -12.07 -26.84
N ARG A 206 -28.48 -10.90 -26.21
CA ARG A 206 -29.21 -9.68 -26.64
C ARG A 206 -28.88 -9.28 -28.06
N ILE A 207 -27.60 -9.32 -28.43
CA ILE A 207 -27.14 -9.03 -29.79
C ILE A 207 -27.74 -10.00 -30.80
N ARG A 208 -27.92 -11.27 -30.44
CA ARG A 208 -28.58 -12.21 -31.34
C ARG A 208 -30.02 -11.79 -31.62
N GLU A 209 -30.78 -11.41 -30.58
CA GLU A 209 -32.16 -10.94 -30.74
C GLU A 209 -32.22 -9.62 -31.54
N THR A 210 -31.34 -8.67 -31.24
CA THR A 210 -31.31 -7.40 -31.97
C THR A 210 -30.70 -7.51 -33.35
N SER A 211 -29.90 -8.54 -33.66
CA SER A 211 -29.27 -8.70 -34.97
C SER A 211 -30.31 -8.92 -36.07
N GLN A 212 -31.37 -9.68 -35.83
CA GLN A 212 -32.42 -9.83 -36.84
C GLN A 212 -33.10 -8.50 -37.14
N PHE A 213 -33.44 -7.74 -36.10
CA PHE A 213 -34.03 -6.40 -36.25
C PHE A 213 -33.05 -5.41 -36.92
N LEU A 214 -31.75 -5.51 -36.62
CA LEU A 214 -30.70 -4.73 -37.28
C LEU A 214 -30.66 -5.02 -38.79
N GLY A 215 -30.86 -6.28 -39.19
CA GLY A 215 -30.97 -6.68 -40.59
C GLY A 215 -32.18 -6.07 -41.29
N GLU A 216 -33.34 -6.08 -40.62
CA GLU A 216 -34.59 -5.47 -41.11
C GLU A 216 -34.41 -3.96 -41.31
N VAL A 217 -33.87 -3.25 -40.30
CA VAL A 217 -33.57 -1.82 -40.39
C VAL A 217 -32.57 -1.55 -41.52
N ALA A 218 -31.51 -2.35 -41.64
CA ALA A 218 -30.54 -2.20 -42.73
C ALA A 218 -31.18 -2.36 -44.12
N PHE A 219 -32.13 -3.30 -44.27
CA PHE A 219 -32.87 -3.49 -45.51
C PHE A 219 -33.82 -2.34 -45.80
N TYR A 220 -34.57 -1.87 -44.79
CA TYR A 220 -35.47 -0.74 -44.91
C TYR A 220 -34.72 0.52 -45.38
N HIS A 221 -33.58 0.83 -44.77
CA HIS A 221 -32.76 1.97 -45.19
C HIS A 221 -32.17 1.80 -46.59
N THR A 222 -31.74 0.59 -46.96
CA THR A 222 -31.25 0.31 -48.31
C THR A 222 -32.37 0.45 -49.35
N GLU A 223 -33.59 0.06 -49.01
CA GLU A 223 -34.77 0.24 -49.84
C GLU A 223 -35.12 1.72 -49.99
N MET A 224 -35.07 2.50 -48.90
CA MET A 224 -35.26 3.95 -48.92
C MET A 224 -34.19 4.66 -49.78
N ARG A 225 -32.92 4.25 -49.70
CA ARG A 225 -31.87 4.74 -50.60
C ARG A 225 -32.19 4.43 -52.06
N ARG A 226 -32.65 3.21 -52.33
CA ARG A 226 -33.05 2.76 -53.67
C ARG A 226 -34.25 3.52 -54.22
N THR A 227 -35.26 3.85 -53.42
CA THR A 227 -36.43 4.64 -53.86
C THR A 227 -36.03 6.08 -54.14
N ARG A 228 -35.27 6.72 -53.24
CA ARG A 228 -34.71 8.06 -53.46
C ARG A 228 -33.87 8.15 -54.73
N GLN A 229 -33.04 7.14 -54.98
CA GLN A 229 -32.22 7.09 -56.19
C GLN A 229 -33.09 7.03 -57.45
N LYS A 230 -34.16 6.21 -57.45
CA LYS A 230 -35.12 6.14 -58.56
C LYS A 230 -35.88 7.45 -58.77
N GLU A 231 -36.29 8.12 -57.69
CA GLU A 231 -36.98 9.42 -57.77
C GLU A 231 -36.07 10.50 -58.34
N ARG A 232 -34.79 10.53 -57.95
CA ARG A 232 -33.78 11.43 -58.53
C ARG A 232 -33.60 11.18 -60.02
N TRP A 233 -33.47 9.93 -60.45
CA TRP A 233 -33.36 9.59 -61.87
C TRP A 233 -34.61 9.95 -62.68
N ALA A 234 -35.80 9.81 -62.09
CA ALA A 234 -37.05 10.22 -62.71
C ALA A 234 -37.14 11.76 -62.83
N ALA A 235 -36.55 12.50 -61.90
CA ALA A 235 -36.56 13.96 -61.89
C ALA A 235 -35.50 14.58 -62.81
N GLU A 236 -34.30 14.01 -62.90
CA GLU A 236 -33.14 14.63 -63.57
C GLU A 236 -33.00 14.28 -65.06
N GLN A 237 -33.73 13.27 -65.58
CA GLN A 237 -33.77 12.87 -67.01
C GLN A 237 -32.39 12.62 -67.67
N ASP A 238 -31.30 12.58 -66.90
CA ASP A 238 -29.94 12.38 -67.36
C ASP A 238 -29.63 10.89 -67.49
N SER A 239 -29.44 10.45 -68.74
CA SER A 239 -29.14 9.06 -69.10
C SER A 239 -27.86 8.51 -68.47
N PHE A 240 -26.93 9.37 -68.04
CA PHE A 240 -25.66 8.97 -67.42
C PHE A 240 -25.85 8.58 -65.94
N LEU A 241 -26.72 9.29 -65.21
CA LEU A 241 -27.02 8.97 -63.81
C LEU A 241 -27.92 7.74 -63.69
N ALA A 242 -28.83 7.53 -64.65
CA ALA A 242 -29.70 6.37 -64.72
C ALA A 242 -28.95 5.02 -64.89
N ALA A 243 -27.69 5.05 -65.34
CA ALA A 243 -26.85 3.85 -65.49
C ALA A 243 -26.01 3.54 -64.23
N SER A 244 -26.00 4.43 -63.23
CA SER A 244 -25.27 4.19 -61.98
C SER A 244 -25.99 3.13 -61.13
N LYS A 245 -25.26 2.16 -60.60
CA LYS A 245 -25.79 1.19 -59.63
C LYS A 245 -25.82 1.80 -58.23
N LEU A 246 -26.68 1.29 -57.34
CA LEU A 246 -26.62 1.57 -55.90
C LEU A 246 -25.22 1.15 -55.37
N ASN A 247 -24.63 1.91 -54.44
CA ASN A 247 -23.24 1.79 -53.97
C ASN A 247 -22.14 2.18 -54.98
N SER A 248 -22.50 2.78 -56.13
CA SER A 248 -21.50 3.36 -57.05
C SER A 248 -20.85 4.58 -56.41
N ALA A 249 -19.59 4.86 -56.76
CA ALA A 249 -18.88 6.07 -56.33
C ALA A 249 -19.66 7.37 -56.61
N ILE A 250 -20.51 7.38 -57.65
CA ILE A 250 -21.38 8.52 -58.00
C ILE A 250 -22.51 8.68 -56.97
N GLU A 251 -23.07 7.58 -56.47
CA GLU A 251 -24.17 7.61 -55.50
C GLU A 251 -23.68 7.97 -54.10
N LEU A 252 -22.51 7.45 -53.69
CA LEU A 252 -21.90 7.76 -52.39
C LEU A 252 -21.61 9.26 -52.22
N VAL A 253 -21.18 9.96 -53.26
CA VAL A 253 -20.98 11.42 -53.23
C VAL A 253 -22.32 12.19 -53.25
N ALA A 254 -23.36 11.61 -53.83
CA ALA A 254 -24.68 12.24 -53.92
C ALA A 254 -25.55 12.05 -52.65
N ASP A 255 -25.23 11.08 -51.79
CA ASP A 255 -25.98 10.76 -50.56
C ASP A 255 -25.36 11.33 -49.27
N GLU A 256 -24.32 12.18 -49.36
CA GLU A 256 -23.60 12.79 -48.21
C GLU A 256 -24.51 13.54 -47.20
N GLN A 257 -25.75 13.87 -47.56
CA GLN A 257 -26.67 14.61 -46.70
C GLN A 257 -27.38 13.76 -45.64
N GLU A 258 -27.34 12.42 -45.75
CA GLU A 258 -27.94 11.51 -44.78
C GLU A 258 -26.94 10.45 -44.30
N GLU A 259 -26.10 10.81 -43.33
CA GLU A 259 -25.24 9.87 -42.63
C GLU A 259 -26.09 9.06 -41.63
N PHE A 260 -26.46 7.84 -42.02
CA PHE A 260 -27.22 6.91 -41.19
C PHE A 260 -26.29 5.83 -40.63
N ASP A 261 -26.07 5.85 -39.30
CA ASP A 261 -25.37 4.77 -38.59
C ASP A 261 -26.35 3.66 -38.24
N VAL A 262 -26.27 2.55 -38.98
CA VAL A 262 -27.10 1.35 -38.78
C VAL A 262 -26.94 0.77 -37.37
N LEU A 263 -25.80 0.98 -36.71
CA LEU A 263 -25.51 0.42 -35.38
C LEU A 263 -25.92 1.33 -34.22
N ASN A 264 -26.18 2.61 -34.51
CA ASN A 264 -26.48 3.63 -33.51
C ASN A 264 -27.46 4.66 -34.08
N ASN A 265 -28.73 4.28 -34.10
CA ASN A 265 -29.85 5.11 -34.54
C ASN A 265 -30.92 5.21 -33.44
N GLU A 266 -32.04 5.90 -33.74
CA GLU A 266 -33.16 6.05 -32.80
C GLU A 266 -33.85 4.70 -32.50
N GLU A 267 -33.73 3.72 -33.40
CA GLU A 267 -34.40 2.42 -33.30
C GLU A 267 -33.52 1.31 -32.69
N VAL A 268 -32.20 1.39 -32.89
CA VAL A 268 -31.21 0.37 -32.50
C VAL A 268 -29.97 1.04 -31.92
N GLN A 269 -29.61 0.64 -30.70
CA GLN A 269 -28.33 1.00 -30.09
C GLN A 269 -27.59 -0.25 -29.66
N VAL A 270 -26.52 -0.58 -30.38
CA VAL A 270 -25.63 -1.69 -30.03
C VAL A 270 -24.50 -1.18 -29.15
N ASP A 271 -24.65 -1.35 -27.83
CA ASP A 271 -23.60 -1.00 -26.86
C ASP A 271 -22.50 -2.07 -26.83
N PHE A 272 -21.27 -1.72 -27.22
CA PHE A 272 -20.12 -2.63 -27.21
C PHE A 272 -19.36 -2.64 -25.87
N SER A 273 -19.79 -1.85 -24.87
CA SER A 273 -19.12 -1.75 -23.56
C SER A 273 -18.85 -3.10 -22.89
N PRO A 274 -19.78 -4.07 -22.85
CA PRO A 274 -19.52 -5.38 -22.25
C PRO A 274 -18.41 -6.18 -22.94
N LEU A 275 -18.28 -6.02 -24.27
CA LEU A 275 -17.20 -6.65 -25.03
C LEU A 275 -15.86 -6.01 -24.71
N PHE A 276 -15.80 -4.67 -24.65
CA PHE A 276 -14.56 -3.96 -24.31
C PHE A 276 -14.11 -4.21 -22.87
N GLU A 277 -15.04 -4.22 -21.91
CA GLU A 277 -14.72 -4.55 -20.53
C GLU A 277 -14.14 -5.96 -20.44
N CYS A 278 -14.75 -6.93 -21.13
CA CYS A 278 -14.24 -8.29 -21.19
C CYS A 278 -12.86 -8.37 -21.83
N LEU A 279 -12.64 -7.65 -22.94
CA LEU A 279 -11.36 -7.60 -23.62
C LEU A 279 -10.26 -7.06 -22.69
N HIS A 280 -10.48 -5.90 -22.06
CA HIS A 280 -9.50 -5.28 -21.18
C HIS A 280 -9.17 -6.11 -19.94
N ILE A 281 -10.16 -6.79 -19.36
CA ILE A 281 -9.94 -7.65 -18.19
C ILE A 281 -9.13 -8.88 -18.58
N HIS A 282 -9.43 -9.53 -19.71
CA HIS A 282 -8.65 -10.69 -20.18
C HIS A 282 -7.25 -10.31 -20.66
N GLU A 283 -7.06 -9.07 -21.14
CA GLU A 283 -5.75 -8.50 -21.43
C GLU A 283 -4.92 -8.34 -20.15
N ALA A 284 -5.50 -7.73 -19.12
CA ALA A 284 -4.86 -7.56 -17.82
C ALA A 284 -4.52 -8.88 -17.13
N LEU A 285 -5.33 -9.93 -17.34
CA LEU A 285 -5.08 -11.28 -16.83
C LEU A 285 -4.12 -12.11 -17.70
N GLY A 286 -3.72 -11.62 -18.88
CA GLY A 286 -2.87 -12.35 -19.82
C GLY A 286 -3.53 -13.58 -20.47
N GLN A 287 -4.86 -13.61 -20.52
CA GLN A 287 -5.66 -14.73 -21.04
C GLN A 287 -6.36 -14.42 -22.38
N MET A 288 -5.82 -13.45 -23.13
CA MET A 288 -6.41 -12.95 -24.38
C MET A 288 -6.59 -14.06 -25.44
N ASP A 289 -5.61 -14.95 -25.61
CA ASP A 289 -5.67 -16.00 -26.64
C ASP A 289 -6.79 -17.01 -26.36
N ALA A 290 -6.96 -17.40 -25.10
CA ALA A 290 -8.03 -18.29 -24.68
C ALA A 290 -9.40 -17.64 -24.91
N PHE A 291 -9.53 -16.37 -24.53
CA PHE A 291 -10.75 -15.60 -24.75
C PHE A 291 -11.09 -15.47 -26.25
N ARG A 292 -10.10 -15.18 -27.09
CA ARG A 292 -10.28 -15.08 -28.54
C ARG A 292 -10.80 -16.40 -29.13
N ALA A 293 -10.22 -17.53 -28.74
CA ALA A 293 -10.65 -18.85 -29.21
C ALA A 293 -12.08 -19.19 -28.76
N GLU A 294 -12.43 -18.89 -27.51
CA GLU A 294 -13.78 -19.10 -26.98
C GLU A 294 -14.82 -18.21 -27.66
N TYR A 295 -14.52 -16.93 -27.86
CA TYR A 295 -15.39 -16.00 -28.58
C TYR A 295 -15.63 -16.46 -30.02
N ALA A 296 -14.58 -16.85 -30.74
CA ALA A 296 -14.71 -17.38 -32.10
C ALA A 296 -15.58 -18.65 -32.16
N THR A 297 -15.41 -19.56 -31.20
CA THR A 297 -16.23 -20.77 -31.08
C THR A 297 -17.70 -20.44 -30.81
N THR A 298 -17.95 -19.47 -29.93
CA THR A 298 -19.31 -19.03 -29.58
C THR A 298 -20.01 -18.41 -30.78
N ARG A 299 -19.32 -17.55 -31.54
CA ARG A 299 -19.88 -16.94 -32.76
C ARG A 299 -20.13 -17.96 -33.88
N ARG A 300 -19.27 -18.97 -34.05
CA ARG A 300 -19.54 -20.12 -34.96
C ARG A 300 -20.83 -20.85 -34.57
N ARG A 301 -21.01 -21.14 -33.28
CA ARG A 301 -22.24 -21.79 -32.78
C ARG A 301 -23.49 -20.93 -32.97
N GLN A 302 -23.39 -19.61 -32.77
CA GLN A 302 -24.51 -18.71 -33.00
C GLN A 302 -24.93 -18.66 -34.47
N LYS A 303 -23.96 -18.71 -35.39
CA LYS A 303 -24.23 -18.88 -36.82
C LYS A 303 -24.99 -20.17 -37.11
N GLU A 304 -24.57 -21.31 -36.57
CA GLU A 304 -25.26 -22.59 -36.78
C GLU A 304 -26.72 -22.56 -36.29
N LEU A 305 -27.00 -21.79 -35.23
CA LEU A 305 -28.35 -21.59 -34.70
C LEU A 305 -29.19 -20.58 -35.48
N LEU A 306 -28.59 -19.82 -36.39
CA LEU A 306 -29.26 -18.80 -37.20
C LEU A 306 -29.78 -19.37 -38.52
N VAL A 307 -29.08 -20.36 -39.08
CA VAL A 307 -29.45 -21.00 -40.35
C VAL A 307 -30.50 -22.10 -40.09
N PRO A 308 -31.73 -22.00 -40.62
CA PRO A 308 -32.76 -23.01 -40.46
C PRO A 308 -32.43 -24.27 -41.28
N SER A 309 -32.95 -25.43 -40.86
CA SER A 309 -32.73 -26.71 -41.54
C SER A 309 -33.46 -26.86 -42.87
N SER A 310 -34.53 -26.09 -43.07
CA SER A 310 -35.33 -26.08 -44.30
C SER A 310 -35.98 -24.71 -44.47
N LEU A 311 -36.03 -24.23 -45.71
CA LEU A 311 -36.70 -22.99 -46.07
C LEU A 311 -37.98 -23.33 -46.84
N THR A 312 -39.10 -22.76 -46.41
CA THR A 312 -40.38 -22.83 -47.14
C THR A 312 -40.63 -21.51 -47.86
N LEU A 313 -40.85 -21.56 -49.16
CA LEU A 313 -41.13 -20.38 -50.01
C LEU A 313 -42.61 -20.28 -50.43
N ASP A 314 -43.48 -21.09 -49.84
CA ASP A 314 -44.91 -21.14 -50.20
C ASP A 314 -45.73 -19.99 -49.59
N ASP A 315 -45.23 -19.34 -48.53
CA ASP A 315 -45.90 -18.23 -47.87
C ASP A 315 -46.00 -17.00 -48.79
N ASP A 316 -47.15 -16.31 -48.80
CA ASP A 316 -47.43 -15.20 -49.74
C ASP A 316 -46.52 -13.98 -49.55
N ASP A 317 -45.93 -13.84 -48.36
CA ASP A 317 -45.07 -12.72 -47.97
C ASP A 317 -43.56 -13.06 -48.01
N LEU A 318 -43.17 -14.28 -48.37
CA LEU A 318 -41.77 -14.73 -48.35
C LEU A 318 -41.08 -14.50 -46.97
N ALA A 319 -41.87 -14.45 -45.89
CA ALA A 319 -41.39 -14.07 -44.56
C ALA A 319 -40.22 -14.93 -44.07
N GLY A 320 -40.21 -16.23 -44.41
CA GLY A 320 -39.10 -17.12 -44.09
C GLY A 320 -37.78 -16.77 -44.79
N LEU A 321 -37.85 -16.28 -46.04
CA LEU A 321 -36.67 -15.86 -46.80
C LEU A 321 -36.14 -14.51 -46.29
N SER A 322 -37.04 -13.55 -46.08
CA SER A 322 -36.66 -12.23 -45.54
C SER A 322 -36.04 -12.36 -44.15
N SER A 323 -36.67 -13.11 -43.24
CA SER A 323 -36.16 -13.37 -41.88
C SER A 323 -34.78 -14.05 -41.89
N LEU A 324 -34.55 -15.01 -42.80
CA LEU A 324 -33.24 -15.65 -42.96
C LEU A 324 -32.17 -14.64 -43.42
N LEU A 325 -32.47 -13.85 -44.46
CA LEU A 325 -31.51 -12.90 -45.03
C LEU A 325 -31.26 -11.71 -44.09
N GLU A 326 -32.27 -11.23 -43.38
CA GLU A 326 -32.18 -10.20 -42.33
C GLU A 326 -31.30 -10.70 -41.17
N GLY A 327 -31.53 -11.93 -40.70
CA GLY A 327 -30.70 -12.53 -39.66
C GLY A 327 -29.23 -12.66 -40.08
N ILE A 328 -28.97 -13.12 -41.31
CA ILE A 328 -27.60 -13.23 -41.84
C ILE A 328 -26.95 -11.85 -41.99
N ALA A 329 -27.69 -10.87 -42.52
CA ALA A 329 -27.23 -9.50 -42.69
C ALA A 329 -26.84 -8.87 -41.34
N GLY A 330 -27.73 -8.95 -40.36
CA GLY A 330 -27.50 -8.41 -39.02
C GLY A 330 -26.32 -9.06 -38.31
N PHE A 331 -26.17 -10.39 -38.41
CA PHE A 331 -25.00 -11.08 -37.85
C PHE A 331 -23.70 -10.59 -38.51
N ALA A 332 -23.67 -10.49 -39.84
CA ALA A 332 -22.49 -10.05 -40.58
C ALA A 332 -22.13 -8.58 -40.32
N ILE A 333 -23.13 -7.70 -40.17
CA ILE A 333 -22.92 -6.29 -39.81
C ILE A 333 -22.30 -6.20 -38.41
N VAL A 334 -22.80 -6.97 -37.43
CA VAL A 334 -22.24 -7.00 -36.08
C VAL A 334 -20.80 -7.54 -36.05
N GLU A 335 -20.48 -8.60 -36.81
CA GLU A 335 -19.10 -9.10 -36.90
C GLU A 335 -18.15 -8.06 -37.52
N GLN A 336 -18.59 -7.37 -38.57
CA GLN A 336 -17.82 -6.32 -39.22
C GLN A 336 -17.58 -5.15 -38.27
N ALA A 337 -18.63 -4.71 -37.57
CA ALA A 337 -18.54 -3.67 -36.55
C ALA A 337 -17.60 -4.06 -35.41
N THR A 338 -17.68 -5.32 -34.96
CA THR A 338 -16.80 -5.86 -33.92
C THR A 338 -15.34 -5.80 -34.38
N MET A 339 -15.05 -6.21 -35.62
CA MET A 339 -13.70 -6.17 -36.19
C MET A 339 -13.13 -4.74 -36.25
N HIS A 340 -13.91 -3.76 -36.70
CA HIS A 340 -13.45 -2.36 -36.79
C HIS A 340 -13.29 -1.66 -35.44
N LYS A 341 -14.15 -2.00 -34.48
CA LYS A 341 -14.16 -1.36 -33.15
C LYS A 341 -13.17 -1.99 -32.17
N THR A 342 -12.72 -3.23 -32.42
CA THR A 342 -11.76 -3.92 -31.55
C THR A 342 -10.32 -3.73 -32.04
N PRO A 343 -9.31 -3.83 -31.16
CA PRO A 343 -7.90 -3.70 -31.56
C PRO A 343 -7.48 -4.77 -32.60
N GLU A 344 -6.49 -4.42 -33.43
CA GLU A 344 -6.08 -5.09 -34.69
C GLU A 344 -5.83 -6.62 -34.62
N ASN A 345 -5.79 -7.24 -33.44
CA ASN A 345 -5.47 -8.65 -33.26
C ASN A 345 -6.60 -9.49 -32.64
N PHE A 346 -7.75 -8.92 -32.30
CA PHE A 346 -8.84 -9.68 -31.68
C PHE A 346 -9.59 -10.56 -32.69
N ARG A 347 -9.95 -10.00 -33.86
CA ARG A 347 -10.56 -10.73 -34.97
C ARG A 347 -9.87 -10.36 -36.27
N THR A 348 -9.47 -11.38 -37.03
CA THR A 348 -8.89 -11.14 -38.34
C THR A 348 -9.99 -11.03 -39.39
N ARG A 349 -9.71 -10.28 -40.45
CA ARG A 349 -10.61 -10.16 -41.60
C ARG A 349 -10.92 -11.54 -42.21
N ALA A 350 -9.92 -12.41 -42.27
CA ALA A 350 -10.08 -13.79 -42.76
C ALA A 350 -11.09 -14.60 -41.93
N ASP A 351 -11.07 -14.48 -40.59
CA ASP A 351 -12.03 -15.19 -39.71
C ASP A 351 -13.48 -14.75 -39.99
N VAL A 352 -13.68 -13.45 -40.26
CA VAL A 352 -14.99 -12.87 -40.55
C VAL A 352 -15.46 -13.26 -41.95
N ASP A 353 -14.58 -13.20 -42.94
CA ASP A 353 -14.88 -13.58 -44.32
C ASP A 353 -15.20 -15.09 -44.43
N GLU A 354 -14.50 -15.96 -43.70
CA GLU A 354 -14.82 -17.41 -43.66
C GLU A 354 -16.23 -17.67 -43.08
N LEU A 355 -16.59 -16.94 -42.02
CA LEU A 355 -17.93 -17.04 -41.44
C LEU A 355 -19.00 -16.60 -42.44
N TRP A 356 -18.76 -15.47 -43.11
CA TRP A 356 -19.61 -14.91 -44.16
C TRP A 356 -19.79 -15.88 -45.32
N ASP A 357 -18.70 -16.35 -45.94
CA ASP A 357 -18.74 -17.24 -47.10
C ASP A 357 -19.55 -18.50 -46.79
N SER A 358 -19.33 -19.10 -45.62
CA SER A 358 -20.08 -20.30 -45.26
C SER A 358 -21.56 -20.00 -44.91
N MET A 359 -21.93 -18.81 -44.42
CA MET A 359 -23.35 -18.42 -44.28
C MET A 359 -24.01 -18.23 -45.66
N VAL A 360 -23.31 -17.57 -46.58
CA VAL A 360 -23.78 -17.36 -47.95
C VAL A 360 -23.98 -18.69 -48.68
N GLN A 361 -23.03 -19.63 -48.56
CA GLN A 361 -23.18 -20.97 -49.14
C GLN A 361 -24.39 -21.71 -48.55
N SER A 362 -24.60 -21.66 -47.23
CA SER A 362 -25.79 -22.24 -46.61
C SER A 362 -27.08 -21.61 -47.12
N ALA A 363 -27.14 -20.27 -47.22
CA ALA A 363 -28.30 -19.57 -47.77
C ALA A 363 -28.56 -19.97 -49.23
N ILE A 364 -27.51 -20.03 -50.07
CA ILE A 364 -27.58 -20.49 -51.47
C ILE A 364 -28.17 -21.91 -51.53
N THR A 365 -27.66 -22.85 -50.74
CA THR A 365 -28.17 -24.23 -50.75
C THR A 365 -29.64 -24.32 -50.34
N LEU A 366 -30.07 -23.55 -49.33
CA LEU A 366 -31.46 -23.51 -48.88
C LEU A 366 -32.38 -22.88 -49.94
N ILE A 367 -31.96 -21.78 -50.54
CA ILE A 367 -32.73 -21.09 -51.59
C ILE A 367 -32.83 -21.99 -52.83
N SER A 368 -31.73 -22.59 -53.29
CA SER A 368 -31.73 -23.51 -54.43
C SER A 368 -32.57 -24.76 -54.21
N ALA A 369 -32.64 -25.27 -52.96
CA ALA A 369 -33.49 -26.41 -52.62
C ALA A 369 -34.97 -26.05 -52.57
N ALA A 370 -35.31 -24.81 -52.19
CA ALA A 370 -36.69 -24.33 -52.09
C ALA A 370 -37.22 -23.75 -53.41
N LEU A 371 -36.35 -23.34 -54.33
CA LEU A 371 -36.72 -22.75 -55.63
C LEU A 371 -37.67 -23.63 -56.48
N PRO A 372 -37.48 -24.96 -56.57
CA PRO A 372 -38.35 -25.82 -57.39
C PRO A 372 -39.80 -25.91 -56.91
N SER A 373 -40.10 -25.54 -55.65
CA SER A 373 -41.47 -25.53 -55.15
C SER A 373 -42.26 -24.29 -55.58
N VAL A 374 -41.58 -23.23 -56.03
CA VAL A 374 -42.22 -21.97 -56.42
C VAL A 374 -42.74 -22.06 -57.85
N THR A 375 -44.07 -22.18 -58.01
CA THR A 375 -44.71 -22.32 -59.34
C THR A 375 -45.22 -21.00 -59.92
N ASN A 376 -45.14 -19.88 -59.17
CA ASN A 376 -45.70 -18.59 -59.57
C ASN A 376 -44.59 -17.59 -59.95
N ASP A 377 -44.63 -17.09 -61.19
CA ASP A 377 -43.71 -16.10 -61.77
C ASP A 377 -43.63 -14.81 -60.94
N GLU A 378 -44.75 -14.37 -60.35
CA GLU A 378 -44.77 -13.18 -59.49
C GLU A 378 -44.01 -13.41 -58.18
N LYS A 379 -44.09 -14.63 -57.60
CA LYS A 379 -43.33 -14.99 -56.40
C LYS A 379 -41.84 -15.07 -56.70
N LEU A 380 -41.47 -15.61 -57.87
CA LEU A 380 -40.08 -15.65 -58.32
C LEU A 380 -39.49 -14.23 -58.46
N LEU A 381 -40.28 -13.27 -58.96
CA LEU A 381 -39.87 -11.87 -59.06
C LEU A 381 -39.68 -11.21 -57.68
N LYS A 382 -40.56 -11.50 -56.71
CA LYS A 382 -40.39 -11.03 -55.33
C LYS A 382 -39.14 -11.60 -54.67
N VAL A 383 -38.87 -12.91 -54.84
CA VAL A 383 -37.64 -13.56 -54.36
C VAL A 383 -36.39 -12.87 -54.92
N LYS A 384 -36.40 -12.56 -56.22
CA LYS A 384 -35.33 -11.76 -56.85
C LYS A 384 -35.13 -10.42 -56.18
N GLY A 385 -36.24 -9.72 -55.88
CA GLY A 385 -36.23 -8.42 -55.24
C GLY A 385 -35.55 -8.44 -53.87
N VAL A 386 -35.90 -9.42 -53.03
CA VAL A 386 -35.32 -9.58 -51.69
C VAL A 386 -33.85 -9.97 -51.76
N ILE A 387 -33.47 -10.92 -52.62
CA ILE A 387 -32.05 -11.31 -52.78
C ILE A 387 -31.24 -10.13 -53.32
N ALA A 388 -31.75 -9.39 -54.30
CA ALA A 388 -31.06 -8.21 -54.83
C ALA A 388 -30.90 -7.10 -53.78
N LEU A 389 -31.91 -6.90 -52.92
CA LEU A 389 -31.81 -5.97 -51.79
C LEU A 389 -30.73 -6.42 -50.81
N PHE A 390 -30.69 -7.70 -50.45
CA PHE A 390 -29.64 -8.25 -49.58
C PHE A 390 -28.24 -8.06 -50.15
N ILE A 391 -28.04 -8.33 -51.45
CA ILE A 391 -26.78 -8.11 -52.16
C ILE A 391 -26.34 -6.66 -52.04
N GLN A 392 -27.26 -5.72 -52.31
CA GLN A 392 -27.00 -4.29 -52.23
C GLN A 392 -26.66 -3.83 -50.81
N THR A 393 -27.39 -4.31 -49.81
CA THR A 393 -27.10 -4.00 -48.40
C THR A 393 -25.71 -4.47 -48.04
N MET A 394 -25.33 -5.72 -48.36
CA MET A 394 -24.06 -6.31 -47.92
C MET A 394 -22.84 -5.78 -48.70
N ASP A 395 -23.02 -5.37 -49.96
CA ASP A 395 -22.00 -4.71 -50.75
C ASP A 395 -21.58 -3.37 -50.12
N SER A 396 -22.52 -2.63 -49.51
CA SER A 396 -22.20 -1.39 -48.76
C SER A 396 -21.26 -1.62 -47.56
N TRP A 397 -21.29 -2.82 -46.98
CA TRP A 397 -20.42 -3.24 -45.86
C TRP A 397 -19.11 -3.89 -46.32
N SER A 398 -18.80 -3.83 -47.62
CA SER A 398 -17.57 -4.37 -48.22
C SER A 398 -17.44 -5.89 -48.10
N TYR A 399 -18.55 -6.62 -48.12
CA TYR A 399 -18.53 -8.09 -48.19
C TYR A 399 -18.50 -8.58 -49.64
N SER A 400 -17.92 -9.77 -49.87
CA SER A 400 -17.93 -10.39 -51.21
C SER A 400 -19.32 -10.94 -51.52
N VAL A 401 -19.93 -10.45 -52.59
CA VAL A 401 -21.30 -10.82 -52.99
C VAL A 401 -21.34 -11.67 -54.27
N SER A 402 -20.17 -11.97 -54.83
CA SER A 402 -19.99 -12.68 -56.11
C SER A 402 -20.77 -14.02 -56.21
N ALA A 403 -20.83 -14.78 -55.12
CA ALA A 403 -21.56 -16.05 -55.06
C ALA A 403 -23.09 -15.84 -55.21
N LEU A 404 -23.65 -14.80 -54.59
CA LEU A 404 -25.07 -14.48 -54.66
C LEU A 404 -25.46 -13.89 -56.02
N ASP A 405 -24.58 -13.10 -56.63
CA ASP A 405 -24.74 -12.64 -58.00
C ASP A 405 -24.79 -13.83 -58.98
N SER A 406 -23.91 -14.82 -58.80
CA SER A 406 -23.93 -16.04 -59.61
C SER A 406 -25.22 -16.84 -59.45
N LEU A 407 -25.76 -16.92 -58.21
CA LEU A 407 -27.05 -17.53 -57.94
C LEU A 407 -28.17 -16.78 -58.69
N LEU A 408 -28.22 -15.45 -58.60
CA LEU A 408 -29.21 -14.66 -59.32
C LEU A 408 -29.13 -14.87 -60.84
N LEU A 409 -27.91 -15.01 -61.40
CA LEU A 409 -27.76 -15.33 -62.81
C LEU A 409 -28.30 -16.72 -63.15
N THR A 410 -28.06 -17.73 -62.30
CA THR A 410 -28.56 -19.09 -62.54
C THR A 410 -30.08 -19.26 -62.36
N ILE A 411 -30.71 -18.47 -61.49
CA ILE A 411 -32.17 -18.51 -61.27
C ILE A 411 -32.94 -17.88 -62.44
N PHE A 412 -32.32 -16.93 -63.16
CA PHE A 412 -32.97 -16.12 -64.19
C PHE A 412 -32.31 -16.19 -65.58
N SER A 413 -31.44 -17.18 -65.82
CA SER A 413 -30.97 -17.60 -67.15
C SER A 413 -31.95 -18.59 -67.76
#